data_AF-A0A0R1RYC7-F1
#
_entry.id   AF-A0A0R1RYC7-F1
#
_cell.length_a   1.000
_cell.length_b   1.000
_cell.length_c   1.000
_cell.angle_alpha   90.00
_cell.angle_beta   90.00
_cell.angle_gamma   90.00
#
_symmetry.space_group_name_H-M   'P 1'
#
loop_
_entity.id
_entity.type
_entity.pdbx_description
1 polymer ?
#
loop_
_entity_poly.entity_id
_entity_poly.type
_entity_poly.pdbx_seq_one_letter_code
_entity_poly.pdbx_strand_id
1 'polypeptide(L)'
;MTHLKYALINNVNYCLLLLLIAFGRQSSSLSNQFYWFEAGTLIALMIGYLWLLSKVIYRKYPIYNPRNWQRSKISWGVIIIGTLVVIRLLFDFERYFVLICGTAFIIGLLRDYFSVQKMVED
;
A
#
# COMPACT_ATOMS: atom_id res chain seq x y z
N MET A 1 1.09 8.37 -18.05
CA MET A 1 -0.06 7.53 -17.64
C MET A 1 0.37 6.21 -16.97
N THR A 2 1.45 5.58 -17.43
CA THR A 2 1.93 4.27 -16.92
C THR A 2 2.35 4.27 -15.44
N HIS A 3 3.04 5.31 -14.98
CA HIS A 3 3.49 5.45 -13.58
C HIS A 3 2.32 5.48 -12.58
N LEU A 4 1.27 6.25 -12.89
CA LEU A 4 0.08 6.32 -12.04
C LEU A 4 -0.65 4.97 -11.96
N LYS A 5 -0.80 4.28 -13.09
CA LYS A 5 -1.39 2.93 -13.11
C LYS A 5 -0.55 1.93 -12.30
N TYR A 6 0.77 1.96 -12.46
CA TYR A 6 1.70 1.16 -11.66
C TYR A 6 1.54 1.42 -10.16
N ALA A 7 1.54 2.70 -9.75
CA ALA A 7 1.39 3.07 -8.35
C ALA A 7 0.05 2.60 -7.77
N LEU A 8 -1.06 2.80 -8.49
CA LEU A 8 -2.37 2.37 -8.03
C LEU A 8 -2.46 0.84 -7.88
N ILE A 9 -2.02 0.09 -8.90
CA ILE A 9 -2.05 -1.38 -8.91
C ILE A 9 -1.24 -1.95 -7.73
N ASN A 10 -0.07 -1.39 -7.45
CA ASN A 10 0.80 -1.93 -6.39
C ASN A 10 0.38 -1.55 -4.97
N ASN A 11 -0.49 -0.56 -4.81
CA ASN A 11 -0.91 -0.07 -3.50
C ASN A 11 -2.35 -0.48 -3.10
N VAL A 12 -3.08 -1.25 -3.93
CA VAL A 12 -4.43 -1.75 -3.58
C VAL A 12 -4.43 -2.58 -2.29
N ASN A 13 -3.46 -3.48 -2.10
CA ASN A 13 -3.36 -4.25 -0.85
C ASN A 13 -3.09 -3.37 0.37
N TYR A 14 -2.43 -2.22 0.18
CA TYR A 14 -2.25 -1.26 1.25
C TYR A 14 -3.59 -0.63 1.64
N CYS A 15 -4.44 -0.29 0.67
CA CYS A 15 -5.82 0.17 0.95
C CYS A 15 -6.63 -0.88 1.71
N LEU A 16 -6.56 -2.15 1.29
CA LEU A 16 -7.25 -3.25 1.98
C LEU A 16 -6.75 -3.43 3.42
N LEU A 17 -5.44 -3.30 3.64
CA LEU A 17 -4.85 -3.32 4.97
C LEU A 17 -5.33 -2.13 5.82
N LEU A 18 -5.41 -0.93 5.26
CA LEU A 18 -5.94 0.24 5.98
C LEU A 18 -7.41 0.06 6.38
N LEU A 19 -8.22 -0.51 5.50
CA LEU A 19 -9.61 -0.86 5.82
C LEU A 19 -9.68 -1.87 6.97
N LEU A 20 -8.84 -2.92 6.92
CA LEU A 20 -8.78 -3.94 7.97
C LEU A 20 -8.46 -3.33 9.33
N ILE A 21 -7.49 -2.41 9.41
CA ILE A 21 -7.13 -1.77 10.67
C ILE A 21 -8.24 -0.81 11.14
N ALA A 22 -8.90 -0.11 10.22
CA ALA A 22 -10.04 0.76 10.55
C ALA A 22 -11.20 -0.04 11.16
N PHE A 23 -11.57 -1.19 10.57
CA PHE A 23 -12.57 -2.10 11.12
C PHE A 23 -12.16 -2.66 12.48
N GLY A 24 -10.89 -3.04 12.65
CA GLY A 24 -10.35 -3.50 13.93
C GLY A 24 -10.50 -2.51 15.08
N ARG A 25 -10.40 -1.21 14.79
CA ARG A 25 -10.62 -0.16 15.81
C ARG A 25 -12.09 0.08 16.12
N GLN A 26 -12.99 -0.06 15.13
CA GLN A 26 -14.42 0.15 15.32
C GLN A 26 -15.12 -1.03 16.03
N SER A 27 -14.49 -2.21 16.01
CA SER A 27 -15.01 -3.46 16.60
C SER A 27 -15.19 -3.44 18.12
N SER A 28 -14.85 -2.38 18.85
CA SER A 28 -15.09 -2.26 20.29
C SER A 28 -16.59 -2.28 20.68
N SER A 29 -17.52 -2.28 19.71
CA SER A 29 -18.97 -2.30 19.95
C SER A 29 -19.77 -3.33 19.12
N LEU A 30 -19.14 -4.12 18.25
CA LEU A 30 -19.80 -5.13 17.39
C LEU A 30 -19.47 -6.54 17.89
N SER A 31 -20.36 -7.50 17.66
CA SER A 31 -20.12 -8.89 18.07
C SER A 31 -18.80 -9.38 17.47
N ASN A 32 -17.95 -10.01 18.29
CA ASN A 32 -16.65 -10.54 17.85
C ASN A 32 -16.75 -11.37 16.56
N GLN A 33 -17.88 -12.05 16.33
CA GLN A 33 -18.13 -12.86 15.13
C GLN A 33 -18.19 -12.05 13.83
N PHE A 34 -18.82 -10.88 13.83
CA PHE A 34 -18.93 -10.05 12.63
C PHE A 34 -17.56 -9.50 12.21
N TYR A 35 -16.77 -9.04 13.19
CA TYR A 35 -15.40 -8.61 12.97
C TYR A 35 -14.52 -9.70 12.34
N TRP A 36 -14.56 -10.93 12.88
CA TRP A 36 -13.78 -12.04 12.33
C TRP A 36 -14.17 -12.38 10.90
N PHE A 37 -15.46 -12.27 10.55
CA PHE A 37 -15.93 -12.48 9.19
C PHE A 37 -15.43 -11.40 8.21
N GLU A 38 -15.53 -10.12 8.57
CA GLU A 38 -15.04 -9.02 7.74
C GLU A 38 -13.52 -9.07 7.59
N ALA A 39 -12.80 -9.32 8.69
CA ALA A 39 -11.35 -9.48 8.68
C ALA A 39 -10.92 -10.65 7.79
N GLY A 40 -11.59 -11.80 7.91
CA GLY A 40 -11.35 -12.97 7.05
C GLY A 40 -11.59 -12.66 5.58
N THR A 41 -12.64 -11.91 5.26
CA THR A 41 -12.96 -11.50 3.88
C THR A 41 -11.91 -10.56 3.31
N LEU A 42 -11.48 -9.54 4.07
CA LEU A 42 -10.42 -8.62 3.64
C LEU A 42 -9.09 -9.35 3.42
N ILE A 43 -8.72 -10.26 4.31
CA ILE A 43 -7.52 -11.09 4.16
C ILE A 43 -7.62 -11.96 2.91
N ALA A 44 -8.76 -12.61 2.68
CA ALA A 44 -8.99 -13.42 1.48
C ALA A 44 -8.88 -12.58 0.19
N LEU A 45 -9.43 -11.36 0.19
CA LEU A 45 -9.29 -10.41 -0.92
C LEU A 45 -7.83 -10.00 -1.15
N MET A 46 -7.07 -9.73 -0.09
CA MET A 46 -5.65 -9.40 -0.18
C MET A 46 -4.84 -10.56 -0.79
N ILE A 47 -5.07 -11.79 -0.32
CA ILE A 47 -4.41 -12.99 -0.84
C ILE A 47 -4.79 -13.21 -2.31
N GLY A 48 -6.09 -13.12 -2.63
CA GLY A 48 -6.58 -13.25 -4.00
C GLY A 48 -6.01 -12.18 -4.93
N TYR A 49 -5.88 -10.95 -4.46
CA TYR A 49 -5.28 -9.86 -5.22
C TYR A 49 -3.78 -10.05 -5.43
N LEU A 50 -3.02 -10.49 -4.41
CA LEU A 50 -1.61 -10.86 -4.56
C LEU A 50 -1.41 -12.01 -5.56
N TRP A 51 -2.30 -13.00 -5.52
CA TRP A 51 -2.30 -14.10 -6.48
C TRP A 51 -2.58 -13.58 -7.90
N LEU A 52 -3.60 -12.74 -8.09
CA LEU A 52 -3.93 -12.12 -9.37
C LEU A 52 -2.75 -11.29 -9.93
N LEU A 53 -2.12 -10.48 -9.07
CA LEU A 53 -0.93 -9.71 -9.42
C LEU A 53 0.18 -10.63 -9.93
N SER A 54 0.55 -11.62 -9.13
CA SER A 54 1.70 -12.48 -9.42
C SER A 54 1.50 -13.41 -10.61
N LYS A 55 0.30 -13.97 -10.80
CA LYS A 55 0.03 -14.99 -11.83
C LYS A 55 -0.50 -14.43 -13.13
N VAL A 56 -1.24 -13.33 -13.09
CA VAL A 56 -1.94 -12.79 -14.27
C VAL A 56 -1.34 -11.46 -14.68
N ILE A 57 -1.39 -10.45 -13.80
CA ILE A 57 -1.07 -9.07 -14.18
C ILE A 57 0.42 -8.93 -14.50
N TYR A 58 1.32 -9.37 -13.61
CA TYR A 58 2.77 -9.24 -13.84
C TYR A 58 3.28 -10.10 -15.00
N ARG A 59 2.60 -11.22 -15.30
CA ARG A 59 2.95 -12.08 -16.44
C ARG A 59 2.52 -11.46 -17.76
N LYS A 60 1.29 -10.93 -17.83
CA LYS A 60 0.75 -10.31 -19.05
C LYS A 60 1.30 -8.90 -19.28
N TYR A 61 1.59 -8.18 -18.22
CA TYR A 61 2.07 -6.80 -18.23
C TYR A 61 3.29 -6.67 -17.29
N PRO A 62 4.49 -7.08 -17.73
CA PRO A 62 5.72 -7.02 -16.93
C PRO A 62 6.05 -5.61 -16.44
N ILE A 63 5.57 -4.60 -17.16
CA ILE A 63 5.72 -3.18 -16.82
C ILE A 63 5.10 -2.81 -15.48
N TYR A 64 4.19 -3.61 -14.92
CA TYR A 64 3.60 -3.35 -13.59
C TYR A 64 4.28 -4.10 -12.45
N ASN A 65 5.22 -5.00 -12.76
CA ASN A 65 5.92 -5.79 -11.75
C ASN A 65 6.97 -4.91 -11.04
N PRO A 66 6.91 -4.74 -9.71
CA PRO A 66 7.86 -3.93 -8.96
C PRO A 66 9.33 -4.29 -9.17
N ARG A 67 9.64 -5.55 -9.54
CA ARG A 67 11.01 -6.00 -9.83
C ARG A 67 11.64 -5.26 -11.00
N ASN A 68 10.82 -4.75 -11.92
CA ASN A 68 11.24 -4.02 -13.11
C ASN A 68 11.34 -2.50 -12.87
N TRP A 69 11.15 -2.06 -11.63
CA TRP A 69 11.23 -0.66 -11.22
C TRP A 69 12.37 -0.47 -10.24
N GLN A 70 12.95 0.72 -10.26
CA GLN A 70 13.96 1.17 -9.32
C GLN A 70 13.55 2.52 -8.73
N ARG A 71 13.88 2.74 -7.47
CA ARG A 71 13.58 3.98 -6.77
C ARG A 71 14.50 5.08 -7.30
N SER A 72 13.92 6.15 -7.84
CA SER A 72 14.67 7.35 -8.21
C SER A 72 15.13 8.12 -6.96
N LYS A 73 16.01 9.13 -7.15
CA LYS A 73 16.39 10.06 -6.07
C LYS A 73 15.17 10.74 -5.44
N ILE A 74 14.17 11.11 -6.25
CA ILE A 74 12.91 11.71 -5.78
C ILE A 74 12.11 10.69 -4.95
N SER A 75 12.00 9.45 -5.42
CA SER A 75 11.33 8.36 -4.70
C SER A 75 11.96 8.10 -3.33
N TRP A 76 13.31 8.12 -3.24
CA TRP A 76 14.02 8.05 -1.97
C TRP A 76 13.77 9.27 -1.08
N GLY A 77 13.75 10.49 -1.63
CA GLY A 77 13.39 11.69 -0.90
C GLY A 77 11.99 11.62 -0.28
N VAL A 78 11.01 11.12 -1.04
CA VAL A 78 9.64 10.88 -0.57
C VAL A 78 9.61 9.88 0.58
N ILE A 79 10.36 8.77 0.50
CA ILE A 79 10.45 7.79 1.61
C ILE A 79 11.04 8.44 2.86
N ILE A 80 12.12 9.19 2.74
CA ILE A 80 12.83 9.79 3.88
C ILE A 80 11.93 10.82 4.56
N ILE A 81 11.43 11.81 3.81
CA ILE A 81 10.55 12.86 4.34
C ILE A 81 9.28 12.23 4.91
N GLY A 82 8.69 11.30 4.17
CA GLY A 82 7.49 10.59 4.59
C GLY A 82 7.67 9.83 5.90
N THR A 83 8.77 9.10 6.03
CA THR A 83 9.09 8.36 7.26
C THR A 83 9.26 9.31 8.44
N LEU A 84 9.90 10.46 8.25
CA LEU A 84 10.04 11.47 9.31
C LEU A 84 8.68 12.02 9.77
N VAL A 85 7.76 12.28 8.83
CA VAL A 85 6.39 12.69 9.16
C VAL A 85 5.67 11.60 9.94
N VAL A 86 5.73 10.34 9.48
CA VAL A 86 5.12 9.21 10.18
C VAL A 86 5.69 9.06 11.60
N ILE A 87 7.01 9.11 11.77
CA ILE A 87 7.66 9.07 13.08
C ILE A 87 7.16 10.20 13.98
N ARG A 88 7.00 11.41 13.45
CA ARG A 88 6.48 12.54 14.22
C ARG A 88 5.05 12.30 14.69
N LEU A 89 4.21 11.72 13.84
CA LEU A 89 2.82 11.41 14.17
C LEU A 89 2.70 10.24 15.15
N LEU A 90 3.64 9.29 15.14
CA LEU A 90 3.66 8.15 16.06
C LEU A 90 3.80 8.56 17.54
N PHE A 91 4.32 9.75 17.85
CA PHE A 91 4.41 10.25 19.24
C PHE A 91 3.04 10.43 19.91
N ASP A 92 1.97 10.59 19.13
CA ASP A 92 0.59 10.64 19.62
C ASP A 92 -0.29 9.76 18.71
N PHE A 93 0.08 8.48 18.73
CA PHE A 93 -0.48 7.45 17.84
C PHE A 93 -2.00 7.36 17.91
N GLU A 94 -2.59 7.40 19.11
CA GLU A 94 -4.03 7.25 19.27
C GLU A 94 -4.81 8.41 18.65
N ARG A 95 -4.32 9.64 18.78
CA ARG A 95 -4.95 10.82 18.16
C ARG A 95 -4.74 10.85 16.65
N TYR A 96 -3.55 10.49 16.18
CA TYR A 96 -3.18 10.66 14.77
C TYR A 96 -3.24 9.38 13.95
N PHE A 97 -3.84 8.30 14.46
CA PHE A 97 -3.88 6.99 13.80
C PHE A 97 -4.31 7.06 12.33
N VAL A 98 -5.46 7.71 12.04
CA VAL A 98 -5.97 7.85 10.67
C VAL A 98 -5.00 8.66 9.80
N LEU A 99 -4.39 9.70 10.38
CA LEU A 99 -3.42 10.54 9.69
C LEU A 99 -2.12 9.78 9.40
N ILE A 100 -1.67 8.92 10.30
CA ILE A 100 -0.51 8.03 10.10
C ILE A 100 -0.78 7.08 8.92
N CYS A 101 -1.93 6.41 8.94
CA CYS A 101 -2.37 5.50 7.89
C CYS A 101 -2.46 6.19 6.52
N GLY A 102 -3.15 7.35 6.46
CA GLY A 102 -3.28 8.13 5.23
C GLY A 102 -1.95 8.65 4.72
N THR A 103 -1.09 9.13 5.61
CA THR A 103 0.26 9.61 5.26
C THR A 103 1.11 8.48 4.70
N ALA A 104 1.13 7.32 5.36
CA ALA A 104 1.89 6.16 4.91
C ALA A 104 1.40 5.62 3.54
N PHE A 105 0.08 5.68 3.27
CA PHE A 105 -0.47 5.37 1.94
C PHE A 105 0.01 6.34 0.86
N ILE A 106 -0.09 7.66 1.12
CA ILE A 106 0.34 8.70 0.18
C ILE A 106 1.84 8.55 -0.11
N ILE A 107 2.65 8.27 0.89
CA ILE A 107 4.09 8.00 0.73
C ILE A 107 4.30 6.78 -0.18
N GLY A 108 3.58 5.68 0.04
CA GLY A 108 3.64 4.49 -0.80
C GLY A 108 3.29 4.76 -2.26
N LEU A 109 2.20 5.51 -2.49
CA LEU A 109 1.79 5.93 -3.84
C LEU A 109 2.82 6.81 -4.51
N LEU A 110 3.31 7.86 -3.84
CA LEU A 110 4.28 8.79 -4.40
C LEU A 110 5.63 8.10 -4.64
N ARG A 111 6.06 7.21 -3.74
CA ARG A 111 7.26 6.39 -3.92
C ARG A 111 7.18 5.62 -5.23
N ASP A 112 6.07 4.94 -5.48
CA ASP A 112 5.90 4.12 -6.69
C ASP A 112 5.70 4.97 -7.94
N TYR A 113 4.99 6.10 -7.82
CA TYR A 113 4.80 7.04 -8.91
C TYR A 113 6.14 7.61 -9.40
N PHE A 114 7.02 8.03 -8.49
CA PHE A 114 8.34 8.57 -8.81
C PHE A 114 9.42 7.51 -9.04
N SER A 115 9.09 6.22 -8.91
CA SER A 115 10.01 5.17 -9.33
C SER A 115 10.20 5.24 -10.86
N VAL A 116 11.32 4.75 -11.35
CA VAL A 116 11.63 4.68 -12.78
C VAL A 116 11.79 3.23 -13.20
N GLN A 117 11.47 2.93 -14.45
CA GLN A 117 11.70 1.58 -14.98
C GLN A 117 13.20 1.31 -15.07
N LYS A 118 13.60 0.08 -14.74
CA LYS A 118 14.95 -0.38 -15.01
C LYS A 118 15.12 -0.41 -16.52
N MET A 119 16.16 0.25 -17.02
CA MET A 119 16.56 0.11 -18.42
C MET A 119 17.03 -1.34 -18.58
N VAL A 120 16.47 -2.05 -19.56
CA VAL A 120 17.06 -3.31 -20.00
C VAL A 120 18.30 -2.88 -20.76
N GLU A 121 19.49 -3.13 -20.20
CA GLU A 121 20.71 -3.10 -21.00
C GLU A 121 20.61 -4.29 -21.96
N ASP A 122 20.45 -3.99 -23.25
CA ASP A 122 20.53 -4.96 -24.35
C ASP A 122 21.98 -5.45 -24.53
#